data_AF-Q11A59-F1
#
_entry.id   AF-Q11A59-F1
#
_cell.length_a   1.000
_cell.length_b   1.000
_cell.length_c   1.000
_cell.angle_alpha   90.00
_cell.angle_beta   90.00
_cell.angle_gamma   90.00
#
_symmetry.space_group_name_H-M   'P 1'
#
loop_
_entity.id
_entity.type
_entity.pdbx_description
1 polymer ?
#
loop_
_entity_poly.entity_id
_entity_poly.type
_entity_poly.pdbx_seq_one_letter_code
_entity_poly.pdbx_strand_id
1 'polypeptide(L)'
;MLVITLGQRQLRQTLNRTKSTVKNQLGQKINWAVLLIGQQNDWIFQCFQSIHLLINSGFKSISNLTPERLELLKFFPPSCQRYYLLS
;
A
#
# COMPACT_ATOMS: atom_id res chain seq x y z
N MET A 1 -13.59 -7.71 -10.55
CA MET A 1 -12.39 -6.93 -10.16
C MET A 1 -11.15 -7.65 -10.66
N LEU A 2 -10.18 -6.97 -11.27
CA LEU A 2 -8.99 -7.60 -11.89
C LEU A 2 -7.69 -6.85 -11.58
N VAL A 3 -7.72 -5.52 -11.60
CA VAL A 3 -6.59 -4.64 -11.22
C VAL A 3 -6.12 -4.91 -9.79
N ILE A 4 -7.07 -5.04 -8.84
CA ILE A 4 -6.76 -5.36 -7.43
C ILE A 4 -6.04 -6.71 -7.35
N THR A 5 -6.52 -7.74 -8.01
CA THR A 5 -5.94 -9.09 -8.01
C THR A 5 -4.49 -9.12 -8.53
N LEU A 6 -4.20 -8.33 -9.58
CA LEU A 6 -2.84 -8.19 -10.12
C LEU A 6 -1.92 -7.44 -9.16
N GLY A 7 -2.36 -6.31 -8.61
CA GLY A 7 -1.60 -5.53 -7.62
C GLY A 7 -1.33 -6.36 -6.36
N GLN A 8 -2.34 -7.08 -5.86
CA GLN A 8 -2.22 -8.00 -4.74
C GLN A 8 -1.20 -9.10 -5.00
N ARG A 9 -1.21 -9.73 -6.19
CA ARG A 9 -0.22 -10.76 -6.55
C ARG A 9 1.20 -10.20 -6.60
N GLN A 10 1.39 -9.01 -7.16
CA GLN A 10 2.73 -8.41 -7.29
C GLN A 10 3.27 -7.90 -5.95
N LEU A 11 2.42 -7.30 -5.10
CA LEU A 11 2.76 -6.94 -3.73
C LEU A 11 3.22 -8.18 -2.95
N ARG A 12 2.46 -9.28 -3.01
CA ARG A 12 2.81 -10.58 -2.40
C ARG A 12 4.17 -11.11 -2.88
N GLN A 13 4.53 -10.93 -4.15
CA GLN A 13 5.85 -11.30 -4.68
C GLN A 13 6.97 -10.42 -4.12
N THR A 14 6.79 -9.09 -4.04
CA THR A 14 7.77 -8.17 -3.43
C THR A 14 8.00 -8.51 -1.95
N LEU A 15 6.92 -8.69 -1.17
CA LEU A 15 7.00 -8.98 0.26
C LEU A 15 7.73 -10.32 0.53
N ASN A 16 7.43 -11.37 -0.26
CA ASN A 16 8.16 -12.64 -0.22
C ASN A 16 9.67 -12.48 -0.47
N ARG A 17 10.06 -11.65 -1.45
CA ARG A 17 11.49 -11.45 -1.80
C ARG A 17 12.25 -10.67 -0.73
N THR A 18 11.60 -9.69 -0.10
CA THR A 18 12.23 -8.80 0.88
C THR A 18 12.29 -9.38 2.30
N LYS A 19 11.46 -10.39 2.63
CA LYS A 19 11.34 -10.99 3.99
C LYS A 19 11.14 -9.95 5.11
N SER A 20 10.59 -8.78 4.79
CA SER A 20 10.50 -7.68 5.74
C SER A 20 9.55 -8.03 6.90
N THR A 21 9.93 -7.64 8.11
CA THR A 21 8.94 -7.49 9.18
C THR A 21 8.16 -6.23 8.88
N VAL A 22 6.91 -6.48 8.38
CA VAL A 22 4.39 -5.27 7.73
C VAL A 22 3.15 -5.16 8.76
N LYS A 23 3.02 -4.00 9.45
CA LYS A 23 2.12 -3.83 10.61
C LYS A 23 0.70 -4.22 10.23
N ASN A 24 0.02 -5.02 11.06
CA ASN A 24 -1.40 -5.28 10.85
C ASN A 24 -2.27 -4.05 11.21
N GLN A 25 -3.56 -4.14 10.89
CA GLN A 25 -4.59 -3.15 11.25
C GLN A 25 -4.67 -2.84 12.76
N LEU A 26 -4.17 -3.74 13.63
CA LEU A 26 -4.09 -3.56 15.09
C LEU A 26 -2.72 -2.99 15.55
N GLY A 27 -1.90 -2.48 14.62
CA GLY A 27 -0.58 -1.89 14.88
C GLY A 27 0.53 -2.89 15.19
N GLN A 28 0.23 -4.19 15.27
CA GLN A 28 1.17 -5.24 15.67
C GLN A 28 2.15 -5.57 14.54
N LYS A 29 3.43 -5.78 14.90
CA LYS A 29 4.46 -6.29 13.99
C LYS A 29 4.30 -7.81 13.80
N ILE A 30 3.43 -8.23 12.89
CA ILE A 30 3.44 -9.62 12.39
C ILE A 30 4.67 -9.85 11.50
N ASN A 31 5.00 -11.11 11.22
CA ASN A 31 5.83 -11.45 10.06
C ASN A 31 4.94 -11.32 8.81
N TRP A 32 5.39 -10.64 7.74
CA TRP A 32 4.56 -10.46 6.54
C TRP A 32 4.15 -11.81 5.90
N ALA A 33 4.81 -12.94 6.22
CA ALA A 33 4.38 -14.30 5.86
C ALA A 33 2.96 -14.66 6.39
N VAL A 34 2.56 -14.14 7.55
CA VAL A 34 1.19 -14.29 8.08
C VAL A 34 0.19 -13.48 7.25
N LEU A 35 0.63 -12.31 6.77
CA LEU A 35 -0.13 -11.40 5.91
C LEU A 35 -0.33 -11.96 4.49
N LEU A 36 0.61 -12.79 4.02
CA LEU A 36 0.48 -13.59 2.81
C LEU A 36 -0.55 -14.73 2.95
N ILE A 37 -0.75 -15.27 4.14
CA ILE A 37 -1.68 -16.40 4.36
C ILE A 37 -3.11 -15.92 4.68
N GLY A 38 -3.27 -14.81 5.41
CA GLY A 38 -4.59 -14.29 5.78
C GLY A 38 -5.27 -13.33 4.77
N GLN A 39 -6.56 -13.03 5.03
CA GLN A 39 -7.34 -11.97 4.37
C GLN A 39 -6.78 -10.54 4.59
N GLN A 40 -5.72 -10.39 5.37
CA GLN A 40 -5.13 -9.09 5.69
C GLN A 40 -4.56 -8.31 4.49
N ASN A 41 -4.45 -8.95 3.33
CA ASN A 41 -4.11 -8.25 2.09
C ASN A 41 -5.15 -7.17 1.71
N ASP A 42 -6.41 -7.32 2.13
CA ASP A 42 -7.48 -6.41 1.75
C ASP A 42 -7.46 -5.09 2.54
N TRP A 43 -7.02 -5.08 3.80
CA TRP A 43 -6.90 -3.82 4.58
C TRP A 43 -5.83 -2.88 4.00
N ILE A 44 -4.78 -3.44 3.38
CA ILE A 44 -3.76 -2.65 2.69
C ILE A 44 -4.40 -1.91 1.50
N PHE A 45 -5.21 -2.61 0.70
CA PHE A 45 -5.88 -2.00 -0.45
C PHE A 45 -6.97 -1.00 -0.04
N GLN A 46 -7.69 -1.24 1.07
CA GLN A 46 -8.59 -0.26 1.69
C GLN A 46 -7.84 1.00 2.15
N CYS A 47 -6.64 0.85 2.74
CA CYS A 47 -5.80 2.00 3.09
C CYS A 47 -5.47 2.85 1.87
N PHE A 48 -5.04 2.25 0.76
CA PHE A 48 -4.76 2.99 -0.48
C PHE A 48 -6.01 3.55 -1.17
N GLN A 49 -7.16 2.88 -1.09
CA GLN A 49 -8.45 3.40 -1.58
C GLN A 49 -8.87 4.69 -0.85
N SER A 50 -8.45 4.88 0.41
CA SER A 50 -8.71 6.08 1.20
C SER A 50 -7.67 7.21 1.03
N ILE A 51 -6.72 7.08 0.09
CA ILE A 51 -5.80 8.15 -0.31
C ILE A 51 -6.40 8.89 -1.50
N HIS A 52 -6.47 10.21 -1.41
CA HIS A 52 -7.19 11.03 -2.38
C HIS A 52 -6.35 12.22 -2.85
N LEU A 53 -6.35 12.46 -4.16
CA LEU A 53 -5.80 13.67 -4.75
C LEU A 53 -6.81 14.81 -4.59
N LEU A 54 -6.48 15.79 -3.74
CA LEU A 54 -7.17 17.08 -3.70
C LEU A 54 -6.55 18.03 -4.72
N ILE A 55 -7.40 18.86 -5.33
CA ILE A 55 -6.98 20.00 -6.14
C ILE A 55 -7.72 21.22 -5.58
N ASN A 56 -6.99 22.16 -4.99
CA ASN A 56 -7.55 23.39 -4.42
C ASN A 56 -6.83 24.60 -5.03
N SER A 57 -7.57 25.49 -5.71
CA SER A 57 -7.02 26.67 -6.41
C SER A 57 -5.79 26.36 -7.30
N GLY A 58 -5.81 25.23 -8.00
CA GLY A 58 -4.71 24.75 -8.85
C GLY A 58 -3.60 23.97 -8.12
N PHE A 59 -3.47 24.10 -6.80
CA PHE A 59 -2.52 23.31 -6.01
C PHE A 59 -3.02 21.88 -5.83
N LYS A 60 -2.16 20.92 -6.17
CA LYS A 60 -2.39 19.48 -5.95
C LYS A 60 -1.86 19.07 -4.58
N SER A 61 -2.65 18.37 -3.79
CA SER A 61 -2.22 17.81 -2.50
C SER A 61 -2.74 16.38 -2.33
N ILE A 62 -1.96 15.53 -1.66
CA ILE A 62 -2.33 14.14 -1.40
C ILE A 62 -2.90 14.07 0.02
N SER A 63 -4.21 13.83 0.13
CA SER A 63 -4.87 13.61 1.41
C SER A 63 -4.64 12.18 1.89
N ASN A 64 -4.54 12.02 3.22
CA ASN A 64 -4.47 10.74 3.91
C ASN A 64 -3.24 9.85 3.60
N LEU A 65 -2.15 10.44 3.08
CA LEU A 65 -0.85 9.77 2.93
C LEU A 65 -0.04 9.89 4.24
N THR A 66 -0.30 9.00 5.19
CA THR A 66 0.43 8.93 6.47
C THR A 66 1.81 8.29 6.30
N PRO A 67 2.77 8.49 7.23
CA PRO A 67 4.09 7.86 7.17
C PRO A 67 4.05 6.33 7.07
N GLU A 68 3.07 5.69 7.72
CA GLU A 68 2.90 4.23 7.65
C GLU A 68 2.44 3.78 6.26
N ARG A 69 1.58 4.57 5.60
CA ARG A 69 1.16 4.34 4.21
C ARG A 69 2.30 4.59 3.22
N LEU A 70 3.20 5.54 3.54
CA LEU A 70 4.43 5.76 2.78
C LEU A 70 5.40 4.58 2.90
N GLU A 71 5.56 3.97 4.09
CA GLU A 71 6.31 2.71 4.25
C GLU A 71 5.67 1.56 3.48
N LEU A 72 4.33 1.42 3.48
CA LEU A 72 3.63 0.43 2.66
C LEU A 72 3.87 0.64 1.17
N LEU A 73 3.89 1.90 0.70
CA LEU A 73 4.04 2.26 -0.70
C LEU A 73 5.37 1.79 -1.29
N LYS A 74 6.44 1.69 -0.48
CA LYS A 74 7.76 1.17 -0.91
C LYS A 74 7.71 -0.27 -1.45
N PHE A 75 6.71 -1.07 -1.07
CA PHE A 75 6.55 -2.44 -1.55
C PHE A 75 5.77 -2.55 -2.87
N PHE A 76 5.16 -1.46 -3.35
CA PHE A 76 4.48 -1.40 -4.64
C PHE A 76 5.46 -1.13 -5.79
N PRO A 77 5.11 -1.49 -7.05
CA PRO A 77 5.94 -1.17 -8.21
C PRO A 77 6.17 0.34 -8.37
N PRO A 78 7.32 0.81 -8.91
CA PRO A 78 7.62 2.24 -9.02
C PRO A 78 6.55 3.07 -9.74
N SER A 79 5.87 2.52 -10.74
CA SER A 79 4.74 3.16 -11.43
C SER A 79 3.57 3.48 -10.49
N CYS A 80 3.27 2.60 -9.53
CA CYS A 80 2.28 2.85 -8.49
C CYS A 80 2.78 3.87 -7.46
N GLN A 81 4.08 3.88 -7.15
CA GLN A 81 4.67 4.89 -6.25
C GLN A 81 4.50 6.30 -6.82
N ARG A 82 4.85 6.51 -8.10
CA ARG A 82 4.67 7.79 -8.80
C ARG A 82 3.24 8.32 -8.75
N TYR A 83 2.26 7.44 -8.95
CA TYR A 83 0.82 7.80 -8.90
C TYR A 83 0.41 8.40 -7.55
N TYR A 84 0.89 7.86 -6.43
CA TYR A 84 0.57 8.36 -5.09
C TYR A 84 1.52 9.46 -4.58
N LEU A 85 2.62 9.75 -5.29
CA LEU A 85 3.61 10.78 -4.92
C LEU A 85 3.55 12.04 -5.78
N LEU A 86 2.80 12.04 -6.89
CA LEU A 86 2.73 13.13 -7.88
C LEU A 86 4.08 13.45 -8.56
N SER A 87 4.98 12.46 -8.64
CA SER A 87 6.38 12.55 -9.09
C SER A 87 6.77 11.44 -10.05
#